data_AF-A0AA36B554-F1
#
_entry.id   AF-A0AA36B554-F1
#
_cell.length_a   1.000
_cell.length_b   1.000
_cell.length_c   1.000
_cell.angle_alpha   90.00
_cell.angle_beta   90.00
_cell.angle_gamma   90.00
#
_symmetry.space_group_name_H-M   'P 1'
#
loop_
_entity.id
_entity.type
_entity.pdbx_description
1 polymer ?
#
loop_
_entity_poly.entity_id
_entity_poly.type
_entity_poly.pdbx_seq_one_letter_code
_entity_poly.pdbx_strand_id
1 'polypeptide(L)'
;MPPKKRSRLGRHTAAATAQKAIIVNESSDKKTFRLSQSALRSAQSRAAENLQQRNARLAKMASYDAASRASEGPETRSKRMAINASAVAAQRTSEDPQQRATRLTTNAAATAASAFRHIPTTQTSNVLHSSGTVDAARLPAV
;
A
#
# COMPACT_ATOMS: atom_id res chain seq x y z
N MET A 1 49.42 24.65 -1.81
CA MET A 1 47.96 24.37 -1.90
C MET A 1 47.69 22.93 -1.48
N PRO A 2 46.66 22.63 -0.67
CA PRO A 2 46.30 21.26 -0.32
C PRO A 2 45.60 20.56 -1.50
N PRO A 3 45.89 19.27 -1.77
CA PRO A 3 45.27 18.54 -2.88
C PRO A 3 43.76 18.34 -2.64
N LYS A 4 42.93 18.71 -3.63
CA LYS A 4 41.47 18.56 -3.59
C LYS A 4 41.09 17.09 -3.55
N LYS A 5 40.31 16.66 -2.54
CA LYS A 5 39.81 15.28 -2.41
C LYS A 5 38.86 14.96 -3.56
N ARG A 6 39.29 14.14 -4.54
CA ARG A 6 38.43 13.65 -5.62
C ARG A 6 37.38 12.68 -5.03
N SER A 7 36.10 12.91 -5.33
CA SER A 7 35.00 12.08 -4.82
C SER A 7 35.22 10.59 -5.20
N ARG A 8 34.83 9.67 -4.30
CA ARG A 8 34.95 8.22 -4.51
C ARG A 8 33.72 7.61 -5.19
N LEU A 9 32.72 8.42 -5.50
CA LEU A 9 31.50 8.00 -6.19
C LEU A 9 31.87 7.49 -7.59
N GLY A 10 31.58 6.22 -7.87
CA GLY A 10 31.82 5.58 -9.17
C GLY A 10 33.17 4.87 -9.35
N ARG A 11 34.05 4.84 -8.33
CA ARG A 11 35.26 4.01 -8.41
C ARG A 11 34.92 2.54 -8.16
N HIS A 12 34.81 1.75 -9.22
CA HIS A 12 34.87 0.29 -9.13
C HIS A 12 36.27 -0.09 -8.63
N THR A 13 36.37 -0.51 -7.37
CA THR A 13 37.63 -0.96 -6.82
C THR A 13 37.97 -2.32 -7.41
N ALA A 14 39.27 -2.62 -7.57
CA ALA A 14 39.74 -3.93 -8.00
C ALA A 14 39.17 -5.07 -7.11
N ALA A 15 38.96 -4.77 -5.83
CA ALA A 15 38.29 -5.69 -4.89
C ALA A 15 36.81 -5.93 -5.24
N ALA A 16 36.05 -4.88 -5.59
CA ALA A 16 34.65 -5.03 -5.98
C ALA A 16 34.51 -5.80 -7.31
N THR A 17 35.43 -5.58 -8.27
CA THR A 17 35.45 -6.33 -9.53
C THR A 17 35.81 -7.80 -9.31
N ALA A 18 36.81 -8.09 -8.47
CA ALA A 18 37.17 -9.45 -8.10
C ALA A 18 36.01 -10.17 -7.39
N GLN A 19 35.36 -9.51 -6.44
CA GLN A 19 34.20 -10.07 -5.75
C GLN A 19 33.04 -10.37 -6.70
N LYS A 20 32.78 -9.47 -7.67
CA LYS A 20 31.77 -9.70 -8.69
C LYS A 20 32.11 -10.92 -9.54
N ALA A 21 33.37 -11.07 -9.97
CA ALA A 21 33.81 -12.24 -10.74
C ALA A 21 33.66 -13.55 -9.96
N ILE A 22 33.97 -13.54 -8.66
CA ILE A 22 33.76 -14.70 -7.76
C ILE A 22 32.27 -15.07 -7.69
N ILE A 23 31.38 -14.08 -7.50
CA ILE A 23 29.93 -14.32 -7.41
C ILE A 23 29.36 -14.81 -8.74
N VAL A 24 29.85 -14.30 -9.88
CA VAL A 24 29.37 -14.72 -11.20
C VAL A 24 29.77 -16.17 -11.50
N ASN A 25 30.96 -16.58 -11.08
CA ASN A 25 31.51 -17.92 -11.34
C ASN A 25 31.29 -18.90 -10.18
N GLU A 26 30.46 -18.57 -9.19
CA GLU A 26 30.21 -19.45 -8.04
C GLU A 26 29.34 -20.65 -8.45
N SER A 27 29.56 -21.81 -7.81
CA SER A 27 28.69 -22.98 -8.00
C SER A 27 27.29 -22.73 -7.41
N SER A 28 26.30 -23.51 -7.85
CA SER A 28 24.94 -23.47 -7.29
C SER A 28 24.94 -23.61 -5.77
N ASP A 29 25.72 -24.54 -5.22
CA ASP A 29 25.77 -24.81 -3.78
C ASP A 29 26.42 -23.67 -2.99
N LYS A 30 27.46 -23.06 -3.56
CA LYS A 30 28.07 -21.87 -2.96
C LYS A 30 27.11 -20.69 -2.99
N LYS A 31 26.34 -20.53 -4.07
CA LYS A 31 25.31 -19.50 -4.19
C LYS A 31 24.19 -19.70 -3.17
N THR A 32 23.65 -20.91 -3.04
CA THR A 32 22.58 -21.21 -2.08
C THR A 32 23.05 -20.99 -0.66
N PHE A 33 24.25 -21.46 -0.30
CA PHE A 33 24.86 -21.21 1.00
C PHE A 33 25.08 -19.71 1.27
N ARG A 34 25.61 -18.96 0.30
CA ARG A 34 25.82 -17.52 0.45
C ARG A 34 24.50 -16.76 0.65
N LEU A 35 23.46 -17.12 -0.10
CA LEU A 35 22.14 -16.52 0.01
C LEU A 35 21.45 -16.90 1.33
N SER A 36 21.57 -18.14 1.79
CA SER A 36 21.00 -18.58 3.08
C SER A 36 21.65 -17.84 4.25
N GLN A 37 22.98 -17.70 4.25
CA GLN A 37 23.69 -16.93 5.27
C GLN A 37 23.32 -15.45 5.25
N SER A 38 23.09 -14.88 4.06
CA SER A 38 22.62 -13.50 3.92
C SER A 38 21.18 -13.32 4.44
N ALA A 39 20.31 -14.29 4.16
CA ALA A 39 18.93 -14.29 4.66
C ALA A 39 18.90 -14.41 6.19
N LEU A 40 19.73 -15.29 6.77
CA LEU A 40 19.86 -15.47 8.21
C LEU A 40 20.28 -14.17 8.90
N ARG A 41 21.37 -13.54 8.43
CA ARG A 41 21.82 -12.25 8.99
C ARG A 41 20.75 -11.16 8.88
N SER A 42 20.02 -11.12 7.76
CA SER A 42 18.94 -10.16 7.57
C SER A 42 17.76 -10.42 8.51
N ALA A 43 17.41 -11.68 8.74
CA ALA A 43 16.35 -12.06 9.69
C ALA A 43 16.74 -11.71 11.13
N GLN A 44 17.97 -12.03 11.54
CA GLN A 44 18.52 -11.67 12.86
C GLN A 44 18.54 -10.15 13.05
N SER A 45 19.02 -9.39 12.06
CA SER A 45 19.02 -7.94 12.11
C SER A 45 17.60 -7.37 12.25
N ARG A 46 16.61 -7.92 11.55
CA ARG A 46 15.20 -7.48 11.66
C ARG A 46 14.57 -7.86 12.99
N ALA A 47 14.91 -9.02 13.54
CA ALA A 47 14.41 -9.44 14.85
C ALA A 47 14.94 -8.56 15.99
N ALA A 48 16.13 -7.97 15.82
CA ALA A 48 16.73 -7.04 16.76
C ALA A 48 16.26 -5.58 16.57
N GLU A 49 15.43 -5.26 15.57
CA GLU A 49 14.93 -3.90 15.34
C GLU A 49 14.00 -3.47 16.48
N ASN A 50 14.22 -2.27 17.01
CA ASN A 50 13.21 -1.59 17.82
C ASN A 50 12.11 -0.97 16.92
N LEU A 51 11.02 -0.50 17.54
CA LEU A 51 9.88 0.07 16.79
C LEU A 51 10.27 1.27 15.91
N GLN A 52 11.16 2.14 16.38
CA GLN A 52 11.60 3.31 15.61
C GLN A 52 12.40 2.90 14.37
N GLN A 53 13.33 1.96 14.52
CA GLN A 53 14.12 1.40 13.42
C GLN A 53 13.23 0.69 12.40
N ARG A 54 12.30 -0.13 12.88
CA ARG A 54 11.30 -0.80 12.03
C ARG A 54 10.48 0.20 11.25
N ASN A 55 9.96 1.24 11.90
CA ASN A 55 9.14 2.26 11.26
C ASN A 55 9.94 3.08 10.24
N ALA A 56 11.18 3.47 10.57
CA ALA A 56 12.06 4.17 9.64
C ALA A 56 12.37 3.31 8.39
N ARG A 57 12.63 2.02 8.56
CA ARG A 57 12.84 1.08 7.45
C ARG A 57 11.58 0.96 6.59
N LEU A 58 10.40 0.79 7.21
CA LEU A 58 9.12 0.69 6.48
C LEU A 58 8.78 1.98 5.73
N ALA A 59 8.99 3.15 6.33
CA ALA A 59 8.79 4.43 5.68
C ALA A 59 9.70 4.59 4.45
N LYS A 60 10.98 4.21 4.59
CA LYS A 60 11.92 4.21 3.46
C LYS A 60 11.50 3.24 2.37
N MET A 61 11.08 2.02 2.70
CA MET A 61 10.54 1.07 1.73
C MET A 61 9.32 1.63 1.00
N ALA A 62 8.35 2.21 1.72
CA ALA A 62 7.18 2.83 1.12
C ALA A 62 7.53 3.97 0.15
N SER A 63 8.54 4.79 0.49
CA SER A 63 9.01 5.86 -0.40
C SER A 63 9.61 5.33 -1.71
N TYR A 64 10.43 4.27 -1.66
CA TYR A 64 10.96 3.63 -2.86
C TYR A 64 9.87 3.00 -3.71
N ASP A 65 8.91 2.36 -3.06
CA ASP A 65 7.75 1.76 -3.69
C ASP A 65 6.86 2.77 -4.39
N ALA A 66 6.67 3.95 -3.79
CA ALA A 66 5.93 5.06 -4.38
C ALA A 66 6.68 5.66 -5.58
N ALA A 67 7.99 5.91 -5.44
CA ALA A 67 8.82 6.42 -6.52
C ALA A 67 8.85 5.46 -7.72
N SER A 68 9.03 4.16 -7.46
CA SER A 68 9.00 3.12 -8.48
C SER A 68 7.66 3.09 -9.23
N ARG A 69 6.53 3.13 -8.50
CA ARG A 69 5.18 3.19 -9.08
C ARG A 69 4.94 4.47 -9.88
N ALA A 70 5.48 5.61 -9.45
CA ALA A 70 5.34 6.88 -10.17
C ALA A 70 6.10 6.87 -11.51
N SER A 71 7.23 6.14 -11.57
CA SER A 71 8.02 5.96 -12.80
C SER A 71 7.57 4.78 -13.68
N GLU A 72 6.52 4.06 -13.27
CA GLU A 72 6.05 2.85 -13.96
C GLU A 72 5.37 3.21 -15.29
N GLY A 73 5.84 2.63 -16.40
CA GLY A 73 5.17 2.72 -17.69
C GLY A 73 3.81 2.00 -17.72
N PRO A 74 2.97 2.27 -18.74
CA PRO A 74 1.64 1.68 -18.84
C PRO A 74 1.66 0.15 -18.93
N GLU A 75 2.62 -0.44 -19.65
CA GLU A 75 2.73 -1.90 -19.80
C GLU A 75 3.12 -2.61 -18.50
N THR A 76 4.10 -2.07 -17.77
CA THR A 76 4.54 -2.61 -16.48
C THR A 76 3.43 -2.48 -15.45
N ARG A 77 2.71 -1.35 -15.44
CA ARG A 77 1.51 -1.16 -14.63
C ARG A 77 0.44 -2.19 -14.94
N SER A 78 0.13 -2.41 -16.21
CA SER A 78 -0.87 -3.40 -16.63
C SER A 78 -0.49 -4.82 -16.21
N LYS A 79 0.77 -5.22 -16.38
CA LYS A 79 1.28 -6.53 -15.91
C LYS A 79 1.15 -6.68 -14.40
N ARG A 80 1.53 -5.66 -13.62
CA ARG A 80 1.40 -5.67 -12.17
C ARG A 80 -0.07 -5.77 -11.73
N MET A 81 -0.98 -5.06 -12.39
CA MET A 81 -2.42 -5.16 -12.10
C MET A 81 -2.99 -6.54 -12.43
N ALA A 82 -2.60 -7.14 -13.56
CA ALA A 82 -3.00 -8.48 -13.92
C ALA A 82 -2.53 -9.54 -12.90
N ILE A 83 -1.27 -9.45 -12.46
CA ILE A 83 -0.70 -10.32 -11.40
C ILE A 83 -1.45 -10.15 -10.08
N ASN A 84 -1.75 -8.92 -9.68
CA ASN A 84 -2.51 -8.67 -8.45
C ASN A 84 -3.94 -9.23 -8.54
N ALA A 85 -4.61 -9.07 -9.68
CA ALA A 85 -5.96 -9.59 -9.88
C ALA A 85 -5.97 -11.13 -9.84
N SER A 86 -5.00 -11.80 -10.47
CA SER A 86 -4.91 -13.25 -10.43
C SER A 86 -4.58 -13.78 -9.02
N ALA A 87 -3.68 -13.12 -8.30
CA ALA A 87 -3.37 -13.47 -6.91
C ALA A 87 -4.60 -13.33 -5.99
N VAL A 88 -5.39 -12.27 -6.14
CA VAL A 88 -6.63 -12.07 -5.38
C VAL A 88 -7.68 -13.13 -5.75
N ALA A 89 -7.81 -13.48 -7.03
CA ALA A 89 -8.72 -14.53 -7.47
C ALA A 89 -8.31 -15.89 -6.87
N ALA A 90 -7.03 -16.24 -6.94
CA ALA A 90 -6.51 -17.47 -6.35
C ALA A 90 -6.74 -17.53 -4.84
N GLN A 91 -6.45 -16.43 -4.12
CA GLN A 91 -6.72 -16.33 -2.69
C GLN A 91 -8.20 -16.57 -2.38
N ARG A 92 -9.11 -15.94 -3.13
CA ARG A 92 -10.56 -16.09 -2.93
C ARG A 92 -11.07 -17.49 -3.21
N THR A 93 -10.48 -18.19 -4.18
CA THR A 93 -10.81 -19.59 -4.47
C THR A 93 -10.35 -20.52 -3.33
N SER A 94 -9.26 -20.17 -2.66
CA SER A 94 -8.72 -20.92 -1.52
C SER A 94 -9.27 -20.50 -0.16
N GLU A 95 -10.20 -19.54 -0.09
CA GLU A 95 -10.83 -19.11 1.16
C GLU A 95 -11.67 -20.25 1.77
N ASP A 96 -11.50 -20.48 3.08
CA ASP A 96 -12.46 -21.28 3.85
C ASP A 96 -13.76 -20.47 4.11
N PRO A 97 -14.87 -21.14 4.52
CA PRO A 97 -16.13 -20.45 4.76
C PRO A 97 -16.06 -19.32 5.80
N GLN A 98 -15.24 -19.46 6.85
CA GLN A 98 -15.07 -18.47 7.92
C GLN A 98 -14.31 -17.23 7.42
N GLN A 99 -13.24 -17.43 6.65
CA GLN A 99 -12.48 -16.38 5.96
C GLN A 99 -13.38 -15.62 4.99
N ARG A 100 -14.19 -16.35 4.21
CA ARG A 100 -15.16 -15.75 3.29
C ARG A 100 -16.19 -14.91 4.03
N ALA A 101 -16.78 -15.43 5.11
CA ALA A 101 -17.74 -14.71 5.92
C ALA A 101 -17.14 -13.43 6.51
N THR A 102 -15.94 -13.53 7.09
CA THR A 102 -15.20 -12.38 7.65
C THR A 102 -14.95 -11.30 6.61
N ARG A 103 -14.50 -11.68 5.40
CA ARG A 103 -14.28 -10.74 4.30
C ARG A 103 -15.58 -10.06 3.87
N LEU A 104 -16.68 -10.81 3.73
CA LEU A 104 -17.97 -10.24 3.32
C LEU A 104 -18.52 -9.26 4.35
N THR A 105 -18.46 -9.60 5.64
CA THR A 105 -18.87 -8.70 6.73
C THR A 105 -18.01 -7.44 6.76
N THR A 106 -16.69 -7.57 6.61
CA THR A 106 -15.77 -6.43 6.56
C THR A 106 -16.08 -5.51 5.37
N ASN A 107 -16.33 -6.09 4.20
CA ASN A 107 -16.70 -5.33 3.00
C ASN A 107 -18.04 -4.60 3.18
N ALA A 108 -19.05 -5.26 3.76
CA ALA A 108 -20.34 -4.64 4.04
C ALA A 108 -20.20 -3.44 4.99
N ALA A 109 -19.42 -3.59 6.07
CA ALA A 109 -19.13 -2.51 7.00
C ALA A 109 -18.38 -1.33 6.33
N ALA A 110 -17.41 -1.63 5.47
CA ALA A 110 -16.68 -0.60 4.73
C ALA A 110 -17.58 0.17 3.75
N THR A 111 -18.48 -0.53 3.04
CA THR A 111 -19.47 0.09 2.16
C THR A 111 -20.43 0.99 2.94
N ALA A 112 -20.94 0.52 4.09
CA ALA A 112 -21.80 1.31 4.95
C ALA A 112 -21.10 2.56 5.50
N ALA A 113 -19.85 2.42 5.96
CA ALA A 113 -19.04 3.54 6.44
C ALA A 113 -18.75 4.57 5.32
N SER A 114 -18.51 4.11 4.10
CA SER A 114 -18.34 4.98 2.93
C SER A 114 -19.62 5.75 2.62
N ALA A 115 -20.77 5.05 2.59
CA ALA A 115 -22.06 5.68 2.36
C ALA A 115 -22.39 6.74 3.41
N PHE A 116 -22.09 6.47 4.69
CA PHE A 116 -22.26 7.44 5.77
C PHE A 116 -21.39 8.70 5.59
N ARG A 117 -20.14 8.53 5.16
CA ARG A 117 -19.22 9.65 4.88
C ARG A 117 -19.65 10.50 3.68
N HIS A 118 -20.42 9.91 2.77
CA HIS A 118 -20.89 10.56 1.55
C HIS A 118 -22.37 11.01 1.63
N ILE A 119 -22.99 11.03 2.81
CA ILE A 119 -24.30 11.67 2.98
C ILE A 119 -24.15 13.16 2.61
N PRO A 120 -24.75 13.64 1.51
CA PRO A 120 -24.76 15.06 1.23
C PRO A 120 -25.56 15.73 2.34
N THR A 121 -24.97 16.73 3.00
CA THR A 121 -25.66 17.59 3.97
C THR A 121 -26.60 18.53 3.24
N THR A 122 -27.61 18.03 2.53
CA THR A 122 -28.79 18.83 2.18
C THR A 122 -29.72 18.82 3.38
N GLN A 123 -29.31 19.59 4.38
CA GLN A 123 -30.07 19.92 5.57
C GLN A 123 -31.34 20.69 5.16
N THR A 124 -32.47 19.99 5.17
CA THR A 124 -33.65 20.35 5.96
C THR A 124 -33.71 21.82 6.41
N SER A 125 -34.11 22.74 5.53
CA SER A 125 -34.63 24.04 5.92
C SER A 125 -36.17 23.97 5.96
N ASN A 126 -36.70 23.28 6.96
CA ASN A 126 -38.07 23.49 7.40
C ASN A 126 -38.00 24.31 8.70
N VAL A 127 -37.73 25.61 8.56
CA VAL A 127 -37.97 26.58 9.63
C VAL A 127 -39.32 27.23 9.34
N LEU A 128 -40.32 26.70 10.04
CA LEU A 128 -41.49 27.39 10.57
C LEU A 128 -41.55 28.88 10.22
N HIS A 129 -42.34 29.24 9.21
CA HIS A 129 -42.97 30.55 9.15
C HIS A 129 -44.45 30.36 9.46
N SER A 130 -44.74 30.29 10.76
CA SER A 130 -46.03 30.67 11.30
C SER A 130 -46.24 32.15 11.02
N SER A 131 -47.13 32.49 10.11
CA SER A 131 -47.71 33.83 10.02
C SER A 131 -49.16 33.63 9.61
N GLY A 132 -50.04 33.78 10.60
CA GLY A 132 -51.45 33.53 10.45
C GLY A 132 -52.13 34.53 9.52
N THR A 133 -53.12 34.02 8.80
CA THR A 133 -54.34 34.74 8.46
C THR A 133 -55.46 33.71 8.51
N VAL A 134 -56.22 33.73 9.60
CA VAL A 134 -57.61 33.28 9.59
C VAL A 134 -58.33 34.18 8.59
N ASP A 135 -58.77 33.60 7.47
CA ASP A 135 -59.85 34.22 6.71
C ASP A 135 -60.99 33.21 6.55
N ALA A 136 -62.16 33.71 6.92
CA ALA A 136 -63.38 32.97 7.08
C ALA A 136 -64.10 32.83 5.73
N ALA A 137 -65.10 31.95 5.74
CA ALA A 137 -66.13 31.80 4.72
C ALA A 137 -65.77 31.00 3.46
N ARG A 138 -66.13 29.70 3.49
CA ARG A 138 -67.11 29.17 2.52
C ARG A 138 -67.76 27.89 3.03
N LEU A 139 -69.06 27.96 3.30
CA LEU A 139 -69.93 26.84 3.67
C LEU A 139 -70.05 25.82 2.52
N PRO A 140 -70.33 24.53 2.80
CA PRO A 140 -70.66 23.55 1.76
C PRO A 140 -72.10 23.73 1.28
N ALA A 141 -72.30 23.65 -0.05
CA ALA A 141 -73.61 23.46 -0.64
C ALA A 141 -73.91 21.95 -0.71
N VAL A 142 -75.18 21.65 -0.48
CA VAL A 142 -75.88 20.34 -0.42
C VAL A 142 -75.63 19.48 -1.66
#